data_AF-A0A928EU79-F1
#
_entry.id   AF-A0A928EU79-F1
#
_cell.length_a   1.000
_cell.length_b   1.000
_cell.length_c   1.000
_cell.angle_alpha   90.00
_cell.angle_beta   90.00
_cell.angle_gamma   90.00
#
_symmetry.space_group_name_H-M   'P 1'
#
loop_
_entity.id
_entity.type
_entity.pdbx_description
1 polymer ?
#
loop_
_entity_poly.entity_id
_entity_poly.type
_entity_poly.pdbx_seq_one_letter_code
_entity_poly.pdbx_strand_id
1 'polypeptide(L)'
;MDIKQFVFDFVAGVVHPKVFIETLEQCPEIYDWLQSIVPEGLTCYENRMVLDRFGEEEPVSIEIPYDIKVVMIDLLNDLSNDRWGTYLNIHSEISELLEAAFPNEDIEVSEEIEETFNFILTAIPEYIGGKEVASIIDDIIDSVPQHLSQTARAKLCKEKLREQFHIEQGKYPKWIQHPEWPVGEDGVPMKFISQKAKKGKAYQTMLHTEFLFEDVKTGEQRIIEQFT
;
A
#
# COMPACT_ATOMS: atom_id res chain seq x y z
N MET A 1 -25.34 6.23 9.81
CA MET A 1 -23.99 6.27 10.40
C MET A 1 -23.76 7.68 10.88
N ASP A 2 -23.22 7.86 12.09
CA ASP A 2 -22.72 9.17 12.52
C ASP A 2 -21.34 9.36 11.89
N ILE A 3 -21.23 10.28 10.92
CA ILE A 3 -20.01 10.46 10.14
C ILE A 3 -18.89 11.05 11.01
N LYS A 4 -19.20 12.01 11.89
CA LYS A 4 -18.19 12.60 12.77
C LYS A 4 -17.62 11.50 13.67
N GLN A 5 -18.48 10.73 14.33
CA GLN A 5 -18.01 9.66 15.20
C GLN A 5 -17.21 8.60 14.43
N PHE A 6 -17.66 8.20 13.24
CA PHE A 6 -16.95 7.22 12.41
C PHE A 6 -15.52 7.66 12.05
N VAL A 7 -15.32 8.94 11.68
CA VAL A 7 -13.99 9.47 11.36
C VAL A 7 -13.11 9.59 12.61
N PHE A 8 -13.68 10.01 13.74
CA PHE A 8 -12.95 10.04 15.02
C PHE A 8 -12.55 8.63 15.47
N ASP A 9 -13.45 7.65 15.33
CA ASP A 9 -13.19 6.24 15.63
C ASP A 9 -12.07 5.67 14.73
N PHE A 10 -11.95 6.13 13.48
CA PHE A 10 -10.82 5.77 12.61
C PHE A 10 -9.49 6.34 13.12
N VAL A 11 -9.44 7.63 13.46
CA VAL A 11 -8.22 8.27 13.98
C VAL A 11 -7.81 7.67 15.33
N ALA A 12 -8.77 7.30 16.17
CA ALA A 12 -8.56 6.61 17.45
C ALA A 12 -8.22 5.12 17.31
N GLY A 13 -8.12 4.57 16.09
CA GLY A 13 -7.76 3.17 15.85
C GLY A 13 -8.89 2.16 16.13
N VAL A 14 -10.11 2.62 16.42
CA VAL A 14 -11.30 1.76 16.62
C VAL A 14 -11.79 1.19 15.28
N VAL A 15 -11.72 1.97 14.19
CA VAL A 15 -12.05 1.51 12.83
C VAL A 15 -10.76 1.13 12.10
N HIS A 16 -10.69 -0.13 11.65
CA HIS A 16 -9.56 -0.61 10.85
C HIS A 16 -9.44 0.17 9.53
N PRO A 17 -8.22 0.57 9.07
CA PRO A 17 -8.04 1.40 7.88
C PRO A 17 -8.68 0.83 6.60
N LYS A 18 -8.61 -0.49 6.42
CA LYS A 18 -9.32 -1.18 5.33
C LYS A 18 -10.82 -0.88 5.32
N VAL A 19 -11.47 -0.98 6.48
CA VAL A 19 -12.91 -0.72 6.63
C VAL A 19 -13.19 0.76 6.37
N PHE A 20 -12.33 1.66 6.86
CA PHE A 20 -12.47 3.09 6.60
C PHE A 20 -12.46 3.40 5.10
N ILE A 21 -11.47 2.90 4.35
CA ILE A 21 -11.33 3.12 2.91
C ILE A 21 -12.47 2.48 2.11
N GLU A 22 -12.84 1.23 2.42
CA GLU A 22 -13.99 0.58 1.78
C GLU A 22 -15.29 1.35 2.04
N THR A 23 -15.42 2.02 3.20
CA THR A 23 -16.58 2.85 3.52
C THR A 23 -16.56 4.18 2.76
N LEU A 24 -15.39 4.80 2.56
CA LEU A 24 -15.26 6.01 1.74
C LEU A 24 -15.78 5.82 0.31
N GLU A 25 -15.51 4.66 -0.29
CA GLU A 25 -16.00 4.31 -1.63
C GLU A 25 -17.53 4.18 -1.70
N GLN A 26 -18.15 3.75 -0.59
CA GLN A 26 -19.58 3.45 -0.51
C GLN A 26 -20.42 4.61 0.03
N CYS A 27 -19.81 5.57 0.73
CA CYS A 27 -20.49 6.68 1.42
C CYS A 27 -19.81 8.03 1.08
N PRO A 28 -20.14 8.62 -0.08
CA PRO A 28 -19.60 9.92 -0.51
C PRO A 28 -19.80 11.06 0.50
N GLU A 29 -20.81 10.95 1.36
CA GLU A 29 -21.11 11.92 2.42
C GLU A 29 -19.96 12.09 3.42
N ILE A 30 -19.08 11.08 3.56
CA ILE A 30 -17.87 11.21 4.40
C ILE A 30 -16.94 12.25 3.82
N TYR A 31 -16.71 12.24 2.50
CA TYR A 31 -15.89 13.27 1.85
C TYR A 31 -16.52 14.64 1.96
N ASP A 32 -17.85 14.74 1.80
CA ASP A 32 -18.54 16.03 1.91
C ASP A 32 -18.42 16.60 3.34
N TRP A 33 -18.47 15.74 4.36
CA TRP A 33 -18.24 16.13 5.75
C TRP A 33 -16.78 16.53 6.01
N LEU A 34 -15.81 15.73 5.57
CA LEU A 34 -14.37 16.05 5.69
C LEU A 34 -14.05 17.38 5.01
N GLN A 35 -14.61 17.63 3.82
CA GLN A 35 -14.44 18.90 3.13
C GLN A 35 -15.06 20.08 3.90
N SER A 36 -16.17 19.85 4.60
CA SER A 36 -16.88 20.90 5.35
C SER A 36 -16.14 21.40 6.59
N ILE A 37 -15.18 20.61 7.10
CA ILE A 37 -14.38 20.96 8.28
C ILE A 37 -13.01 21.55 7.91
N VAL A 38 -12.65 21.58 6.63
CA VAL A 38 -11.38 22.15 6.14
C VAL A 38 -11.25 23.61 6.60
N PRO A 39 -10.16 23.96 7.33
CA PRO A 39 -9.90 25.33 7.74
C PRO A 39 -9.81 26.30 6.56
N GLU A 40 -10.29 27.52 6.75
CA GLU A 40 -10.24 28.55 5.72
C GLU A 40 -8.78 28.85 5.33
N GLY A 41 -8.51 28.86 4.02
CA GLY A 41 -7.20 29.19 3.45
C GLY A 41 -6.22 28.01 3.38
N LEU A 42 -6.61 26.81 3.80
CA LEU A 42 -5.81 25.61 3.55
C LEU A 42 -5.75 25.32 2.03
N THR A 43 -4.57 24.94 1.54
CA THR A 43 -4.32 24.60 0.14
C THR A 43 -3.75 23.20 0.00
N CYS A 44 -3.94 22.58 -1.16
CA CYS A 44 -3.26 21.35 -1.55
C CYS A 44 -2.71 21.49 -2.98
N TYR A 45 -2.01 20.46 -3.44
CA TYR A 45 -1.48 20.41 -4.80
C TYR A 45 -2.27 19.41 -5.64
N GLU A 46 -2.52 19.76 -6.89
CA GLU A 46 -3.09 18.86 -7.88
C GLU A 46 -2.13 18.72 -9.06
N ASN A 47 -1.83 17.48 -9.44
CA ASN A 47 -1.04 17.19 -10.63
C ASN A 47 -1.93 17.20 -11.87
N ARG A 48 -1.65 18.09 -12.83
CA ARG A 48 -2.37 18.19 -14.09
C ARG A 48 -1.42 18.06 -15.28
N MET A 49 -1.91 17.46 -16.36
CA MET A 49 -1.22 17.51 -17.66
C MET A 49 -1.57 18.84 -18.35
N VAL A 50 -0.56 19.62 -18.71
CA VAL A 50 -0.72 20.86 -19.48
C VAL A 50 0.11 20.80 -20.74
N LEU A 51 -0.34 21.47 -21.81
CA LEU A 51 0.43 21.55 -23.04
C LEU A 51 1.57 22.56 -22.87
N ASP A 52 2.79 22.14 -23.16
CA ASP A 52 3.95 23.00 -23.23
C ASP A 52 3.90 23.92 -24.47
N ARG A 53 4.92 24.76 -24.64
CA ARG A 53 5.02 25.68 -25.79
C ARG A 53 5.19 24.97 -27.15
N PHE A 54 5.44 23.66 -27.15
CA PHE A 54 5.60 22.82 -28.33
C PHE A 54 4.36 21.93 -28.59
N GLY A 55 3.37 21.94 -27.70
CA GLY A 55 2.15 21.14 -27.80
C GLY A 55 2.30 19.73 -27.24
N GLU A 56 3.34 19.47 -26.44
CA GLU A 56 3.55 18.21 -25.72
C GLU A 56 2.92 18.31 -24.32
N GLU A 57 2.32 17.22 -23.82
CA GLU A 57 1.77 17.20 -22.46
C GLU A 57 2.89 17.07 -21.42
N GLU A 58 2.98 18.03 -20.51
CA GLU A 58 3.89 18.01 -19.37
C GLU A 58 3.10 18.02 -18.05
N PRO A 59 3.50 17.21 -17.04
CA PRO A 59 2.89 17.25 -15.73
C PRO A 59 3.30 18.51 -14.98
N VAL A 60 2.33 19.24 -14.44
CA VAL A 60 2.55 20.37 -13.54
C VAL A 60 1.78 20.18 -12.24
N SER A 61 2.44 20.51 -11.14
CA SER A 61 1.81 20.59 -9.83
C SER A 61 1.32 22.02 -9.62
N ILE A 62 0.01 22.19 -9.45
CA ILE A 62 -0.61 23.49 -9.20
C ILE A 62 -1.18 23.54 -7.79
N GLU A 63 -1.02 24.68 -7.12
CA GLU A 63 -1.64 24.92 -5.82
C GLU A 63 -3.12 25.29 -6.00
N ILE A 64 -4.00 24.61 -5.28
CA ILE A 64 -5.44 24.79 -5.30
C ILE A 64 -5.98 24.93 -3.86
N PRO A 65 -7.19 25.48 -3.66
CA PRO A 65 -7.87 25.35 -2.37
C PRO A 65 -7.96 23.88 -1.98
N TYR A 66 -7.75 23.58 -0.70
CA TYR A 66 -7.67 22.21 -0.23
C TYR A 66 -8.95 21.43 -0.57
N ASP A 67 -8.79 20.36 -1.34
CA ASP A 67 -9.85 19.43 -1.74
C ASP A 67 -9.50 18.03 -1.23
N ILE A 68 -10.28 17.54 -0.25
CA ILE A 68 -10.02 16.24 0.37
C ILE A 68 -10.12 15.08 -0.64
N LYS A 69 -10.94 15.20 -1.69
CA LYS A 69 -11.05 14.15 -2.70
C LYS A 69 -9.78 14.10 -3.54
N VAL A 70 -9.20 15.25 -3.90
CA VAL A 70 -7.93 15.32 -4.63
C VAL A 70 -6.81 14.69 -3.80
N VAL A 71 -6.68 15.10 -2.54
CA VAL A 71 -5.66 14.55 -1.62
C VAL A 71 -5.81 13.04 -1.47
N MET A 72 -7.03 12.57 -1.20
CA MET A 72 -7.28 11.15 -1.00
C MET A 72 -7.08 10.33 -2.27
N ILE A 73 -7.41 10.87 -3.45
CA ILE A 73 -7.11 10.23 -4.74
C ILE A 73 -5.61 10.07 -4.93
N ASP A 74 -4.82 11.09 -4.62
CA ASP A 74 -3.35 11.02 -4.74
C ASP A 74 -2.77 9.99 -3.76
N LEU A 75 -3.21 9.98 -2.50
CA LEU A 75 -2.80 8.98 -1.50
C LEU A 75 -3.20 7.56 -1.89
N LEU A 76 -4.41 7.36 -2.41
CA LEU A 76 -4.92 6.07 -2.87
C LEU A 76 -4.35 5.65 -4.23
N ASN A 77 -3.80 6.57 -5.03
CA ASN A 77 -3.12 6.27 -6.28
C ASN A 77 -1.64 6.00 -6.08
N ASP A 78 -1.04 6.47 -4.97
CA ASP A 78 0.30 6.08 -4.50
C ASP A 78 0.32 4.64 -3.96
N LEU A 79 -0.39 3.72 -4.64
CA LEU A 79 -0.22 2.29 -4.54
C LEU A 79 1.13 1.90 -5.14
N SER A 80 2.21 2.42 -4.56
CA SER A 80 3.31 1.59 -4.15
C SER A 80 2.74 0.28 -3.58
N ASN A 81 3.45 -0.84 -3.74
CA ASN A 81 2.96 -2.14 -3.28
C ASN A 81 2.85 -2.25 -1.73
N ASP A 82 2.81 -1.11 -1.01
CA ASP A 82 2.81 -0.96 0.44
C ASP A 82 1.49 -0.34 0.94
N ARG A 83 0.52 -1.22 1.17
CA ARG A 83 -0.82 -0.86 1.65
C ARG A 83 -0.80 -0.19 3.02
N TRP A 84 0.11 -0.59 3.92
CA TRP A 84 0.20 -0.01 5.26
C TRP A 84 0.84 1.37 5.25
N GLY A 85 1.76 1.63 4.31
CA GLY A 85 2.23 2.99 4.02
C GLY A 85 1.06 3.90 3.59
N THR A 86 0.20 3.43 2.68
CA THR A 86 -1.02 4.17 2.32
C THR A 86 -1.95 4.40 3.52
N TYR A 87 -2.14 3.40 4.38
CA TYR A 87 -2.95 3.54 5.59
C TYR A 87 -2.39 4.58 6.56
N LEU A 88 -1.08 4.59 6.76
CA LEU A 88 -0.40 5.58 7.60
C LEU A 88 -0.53 7.01 7.04
N ASN A 89 -0.37 7.18 5.73
CA ASN A 89 -0.51 8.49 5.10
C ASN A 89 -1.95 9.02 5.21
N ILE A 90 -2.95 8.17 4.96
CA ILE A 90 -4.37 8.54 5.13
C ILE A 90 -4.68 8.86 6.59
N HIS A 91 -4.22 8.04 7.53
CA HIS A 91 -4.44 8.28 8.94
C HIS A 91 -3.81 9.60 9.39
N SER A 92 -2.57 9.88 8.97
CA SER A 92 -1.90 11.16 9.24
C SER A 92 -2.68 12.34 8.68
N GLU A 93 -3.07 12.28 7.40
CA GLU A 93 -3.81 13.35 6.72
C GLU A 93 -5.14 13.68 7.42
N ILE A 94 -5.90 12.64 7.79
CA ILE A 94 -7.18 12.82 8.47
C ILE A 94 -6.96 13.33 9.90
N SER A 95 -5.95 12.85 10.61
CA SER A 95 -5.62 13.30 11.97
C SER A 95 -5.25 14.78 11.99
N GLU A 96 -4.35 15.21 11.10
CA GLU A 96 -3.93 16.60 10.97
C GLU A 96 -5.11 17.52 10.60
N LEU A 97 -5.99 17.07 9.71
CA LEU A 97 -7.21 17.81 9.35
C LEU A 97 -8.15 17.96 10.56
N LEU A 98 -8.36 16.91 11.36
CA LEU A 98 -9.19 16.99 12.56
C LEU A 98 -8.59 17.94 13.60
N GLU A 99 -7.28 17.85 13.86
CA GLU A 99 -6.58 18.73 14.81
C GLU A 99 -6.67 20.20 14.40
N ALA A 100 -6.52 20.48 13.10
CA ALA A 100 -6.65 21.83 12.57
C ALA A 100 -8.09 22.36 12.62
N ALA A 101 -9.08 21.50 12.37
CA ALA A 101 -10.50 21.87 12.38
C ALA A 101 -11.07 22.02 13.80
N PHE A 102 -10.57 21.24 14.76
CA PHE A 102 -11.09 21.19 16.13
C PHE A 102 -9.98 21.41 17.18
N PRO A 103 -9.29 22.57 17.18
CA PRO A 103 -8.12 22.81 18.03
C PRO A 103 -8.40 22.86 19.54
N ASN A 104 -9.68 22.81 19.94
CA ASN A 104 -10.11 22.79 21.34
C ASN A 104 -10.73 21.45 21.75
N GLU A 105 -10.84 20.48 20.83
CA GLU A 105 -11.25 19.11 21.16
C GLU A 105 -10.00 18.28 21.50
N ASP A 106 -10.13 17.39 22.47
CA ASP A 106 -9.09 16.40 22.79
C ASP A 106 -9.28 15.21 21.84
N ILE A 107 -8.50 15.18 20.76
CA ILE A 107 -8.58 14.14 19.73
C ILE A 107 -7.63 13.02 20.11
N GLU A 108 -8.19 11.83 20.34
CA GLU A 108 -7.40 10.62 20.57
C GLU A 108 -6.88 10.11 19.21
N VAL A 109 -5.58 10.29 18.96
CA VAL A 109 -4.89 9.77 17.79
C VAL A 109 -4.14 8.50 18.18
N SER A 110 -4.47 7.37 17.56
CA SER A 110 -3.81 6.09 17.83
C SER A 110 -2.47 5.99 17.11
N GLU A 111 -1.45 5.48 17.81
CA GLU A 111 -0.13 5.13 17.25
C GLU A 111 -0.13 3.74 16.58
N GLU A 112 -1.22 2.97 16.66
CA GLU A 112 -1.27 1.55 16.24
C GLU A 112 -0.93 1.34 14.76
N ILE A 113 -1.36 2.25 13.88
CA ILE A 113 -1.08 2.16 12.44
C ILE A 113 0.41 2.40 12.18
N GLU A 114 1.02 3.39 12.85
CA GLU A 114 2.44 3.67 12.75
C GLU A 114 3.28 2.52 13.33
N GLU A 115 2.92 2.00 14.50
CA GLU A 115 3.57 0.84 15.10
C GLU A 115 3.50 -0.40 14.18
N THR A 116 2.35 -0.62 13.54
CA THR A 116 2.14 -1.72 12.60
C THR A 116 2.96 -1.51 11.33
N PHE A 117 3.00 -0.30 10.77
CA PHE A 117 3.84 0.05 9.64
C PHE A 117 5.33 -0.19 9.94
N ASN A 118 5.82 0.30 11.09
CA ASN A 118 7.19 0.08 11.53
C ASN A 118 7.52 -1.41 11.75
N PHE A 119 6.56 -2.18 12.26
CA PHE A 119 6.67 -3.63 12.37
C PHE A 119 6.82 -4.29 10.99
N ILE A 120 6.01 -3.89 10.02
CA ILE A 120 6.00 -4.39 8.64
C ILE A 120 7.34 -4.14 7.94
N LEU A 121 7.88 -2.93 8.04
CA LEU A 121 9.22 -2.60 7.51
C LEU A 121 10.31 -3.53 8.04
N THR A 122 10.14 -4.04 9.27
CA THR A 122 11.07 -4.99 9.88
C THR A 122 10.75 -6.45 9.54
N ALA A 123 9.47 -6.79 9.42
CA ALA A 123 8.96 -8.15 9.34
C ALA A 123 8.91 -8.68 7.91
N ILE A 124 8.54 -7.86 6.92
CA ILE A 124 8.41 -8.31 5.53
C ILE A 124 9.78 -8.27 4.84
N PRO A 125 10.27 -9.40 4.29
CA PRO A 125 11.47 -9.38 3.47
C PRO A 125 11.25 -8.63 2.15
N GLU A 126 12.23 -7.84 1.71
CA GLU A 126 12.19 -7.04 0.47
C GLU A 126 11.85 -7.81 -0.82
N TYR A 127 11.97 -9.15 -0.83
CA TYR A 127 11.64 -9.98 -1.98
C TYR A 127 10.18 -10.47 -2.01
N ILE A 128 9.39 -10.15 -0.99
CA ILE A 128 7.96 -10.49 -0.86
C ILE A 128 7.14 -9.22 -1.02
N GLY A 129 6.18 -9.25 -1.95
CA GLY A 129 5.26 -8.14 -2.22
C GLY A 129 4.66 -8.24 -3.61
N GLY A 130 3.81 -7.27 -3.95
CA GLY A 130 3.10 -7.21 -5.21
C GLY A 130 1.58 -7.13 -5.01
N LYS A 131 0.89 -6.50 -5.96
CA LYS A 131 -0.55 -6.23 -5.86
C LYS A 131 -1.39 -7.48 -5.63
N GLU A 132 -1.06 -8.61 -6.26
CA GLU A 132 -1.80 -9.86 -6.15
C GLU A 132 -1.71 -10.51 -4.76
N VAL A 133 -0.62 -10.28 -4.01
CA VAL A 133 -0.37 -10.92 -2.71
C VAL A 133 -0.57 -9.99 -1.51
N ALA A 134 -0.89 -8.72 -1.73
CA ALA A 134 -0.99 -7.72 -0.66
C ALA A 134 -1.97 -8.11 0.46
N SER A 135 -3.17 -8.60 0.14
CA SER A 135 -4.13 -9.09 1.15
C SER A 135 -3.62 -10.30 1.92
N ILE A 136 -2.91 -11.21 1.25
CA ILE A 136 -2.36 -12.42 1.89
C ILE A 136 -1.30 -12.03 2.91
N ILE A 137 -0.52 -10.99 2.62
CA ILE A 137 0.49 -10.47 3.54
C ILE A 137 -0.17 -9.83 4.77
N ASP A 138 -1.22 -9.03 4.58
CA ASP A 138 -2.00 -8.46 5.69
C ASP A 138 -2.59 -9.54 6.58
N ASP A 139 -3.26 -10.54 5.99
CA ASP A 139 -3.85 -11.65 6.74
C ASP A 139 -2.79 -12.39 7.59
N ILE A 140 -1.56 -12.50 7.09
CA ILE A 140 -0.44 -13.07 7.85
C ILE A 140 -0.04 -12.17 9.01
N ILE A 141 0.09 -10.87 8.78
CA ILE A 141 0.45 -9.88 9.82
C ILE A 141 -0.58 -9.91 10.94
N ASP A 142 -1.88 -9.88 10.61
CA ASP A 142 -2.99 -9.92 11.55
C ASP A 142 -3.04 -11.24 12.33
N SER A 143 -2.55 -12.34 11.74
CA SER A 143 -2.46 -13.64 12.41
C SER A 143 -1.35 -13.73 13.46
N VAL A 144 -0.42 -12.77 13.51
CA VAL A 144 0.71 -12.80 14.45
C VAL A 144 0.25 -12.34 15.84
N PRO A 145 0.42 -13.15 16.91
CA PRO A 145 -0.07 -12.77 18.22
C PRO A 145 0.61 -11.51 18.79
N GLN A 146 -0.21 -10.55 19.23
CA GLN A 146 0.24 -9.26 19.78
C GLN A 146 0.96 -9.37 21.13
N HIS A 147 0.73 -10.45 21.89
CA HIS A 147 1.39 -10.66 23.20
C HIS A 147 2.88 -11.01 23.11
N LEU A 148 3.40 -11.29 21.91
CA LEU A 148 4.80 -11.61 21.68
C LEU A 148 5.64 -10.32 21.62
N SER A 149 6.93 -10.40 21.98
CA SER A 149 7.84 -9.27 21.76
C SER A 149 7.97 -8.94 20.27
N GLN A 150 8.28 -7.69 19.94
CA GLN A 150 8.43 -7.24 18.55
C GLN A 150 9.38 -8.13 17.73
N THR A 151 10.52 -8.51 18.32
CA THR A 151 11.48 -9.43 17.67
C THR A 151 10.89 -10.83 17.43
N ALA A 152 10.15 -11.36 18.40
CA ALA A 152 9.49 -12.66 18.27
C ALA A 152 8.37 -12.62 17.23
N ARG A 153 7.56 -11.55 17.22
CA ARG A 153 6.53 -11.29 16.20
C ARG A 153 7.15 -11.23 14.80
N ALA A 154 8.24 -10.48 14.62
CA ALA A 154 8.87 -10.31 13.32
C ALA A 154 9.48 -11.63 12.82
N LYS A 155 10.07 -12.43 13.72
CA LYS A 155 10.56 -13.77 13.38
C LYS A 155 9.43 -14.69 12.95
N LEU A 156 8.34 -14.75 13.72
CA LEU A 156 7.19 -15.60 13.40
C LEU A 156 6.51 -15.18 12.09
N CYS A 157 6.37 -13.87 11.85
CA CYS A 157 5.86 -13.32 10.60
C CYS A 157 6.71 -13.77 9.40
N LYS A 158 8.05 -13.62 9.49
CA LYS A 158 8.99 -14.09 8.45
C LYS A 158 8.88 -15.59 8.18
N GLU A 159 8.65 -16.39 9.21
CA GLU A 159 8.47 -17.84 9.08
C GLU A 159 7.16 -18.17 8.35
N LYS A 160 6.04 -17.55 8.76
CA LYS A 160 4.74 -17.69 8.08
C LYS A 160 4.79 -17.22 6.62
N LEU A 161 5.42 -16.08 6.34
CA LEU A 161 5.60 -15.58 4.98
C LEU A 161 6.43 -16.57 4.14
N ARG A 162 7.53 -17.12 4.66
CA ARG A 162 8.33 -18.10 3.91
C ARG A 162 7.55 -19.36 3.60
N GLU A 163 6.73 -19.84 4.53
CA GLU A 163 5.87 -21.00 4.33
C GLU A 163 4.81 -20.73 3.26
N GLN A 164 4.07 -19.61 3.40
CA GLN A 164 3.01 -19.24 2.47
C GLN A 164 3.52 -18.99 1.04
N PHE A 165 4.72 -18.45 0.90
CA PHE A 165 5.35 -18.16 -0.38
C PHE A 165 6.24 -19.31 -0.90
N HIS A 166 6.18 -20.49 -0.27
CA HIS A 166 6.89 -21.71 -0.66
C HIS A 166 8.41 -21.54 -0.80
N ILE A 167 9.01 -20.72 0.08
CA ILE A 167 10.43 -20.37 0.05
C ILE A 167 11.23 -21.42 0.83
N GLU A 168 11.90 -22.28 0.08
CA GLU A 168 12.78 -23.32 0.61
C GLU A 168 14.25 -22.95 0.38
N GLN A 169 15.11 -23.22 1.38
CA GLN A 169 16.57 -23.09 1.26
C GLN A 169 17.07 -21.69 0.79
N GLY A 170 16.30 -20.64 1.03
CA GLY A 170 16.65 -19.29 0.59
C GLY A 170 16.54 -19.07 -0.93
N LYS A 171 15.73 -19.88 -1.62
CA LYS A 171 15.45 -19.70 -3.05
C LYS A 171 14.26 -18.75 -3.22
N TYR A 172 14.55 -17.50 -3.56
CA TYR A 172 13.57 -16.42 -3.77
C TYR A 172 14.00 -15.53 -4.96
N PRO A 173 13.07 -14.79 -5.59
CA PRO A 173 13.38 -13.87 -6.66
C PRO A 173 14.24 -12.70 -6.17
N LYS A 174 15.26 -12.35 -6.95
CA LYS A 174 16.01 -11.11 -6.80
C LYS A 174 15.47 -10.10 -7.81
N TRP A 175 14.41 -9.42 -7.40
CA TRP A 175 13.77 -8.38 -8.19
C TRP A 175 14.76 -7.29 -8.59
N ILE A 176 14.55 -6.72 -9.77
CA ILE A 176 15.34 -5.58 -10.26
C ILE A 176 14.59 -4.25 -10.05
N GLN A 177 13.27 -4.33 -9.88
CA GLN A 177 12.40 -3.23 -9.44
C GLN A 177 11.71 -3.65 -8.13
N HIS A 178 10.42 -3.34 -7.96
CA HIS A 178 9.61 -3.76 -6.82
C HIS A 178 9.21 -5.24 -6.92
N PRO A 179 8.90 -5.92 -5.80
CA PRO A 179 8.33 -7.27 -5.84
C PRO A 179 6.99 -7.33 -6.55
N GLU A 180 6.82 -8.33 -7.40
CA GLU A 180 5.60 -8.59 -8.16
C GLU A 180 5.25 -10.08 -8.09
N TRP A 181 5.06 -10.58 -6.86
CA TRP A 181 4.79 -12.00 -6.64
C TRP A 181 3.38 -12.37 -7.14
N PRO A 182 3.22 -13.38 -8.02
CA PRO A 182 1.92 -13.76 -8.56
C PRO A 182 1.16 -14.76 -7.66
N VAL A 183 -0.16 -14.77 -7.77
CA VAL A 183 -1.02 -15.80 -7.17
C VAL A 183 -1.50 -16.81 -8.21
N GLY A 184 -1.65 -18.06 -7.77
CA GLY A 184 -2.26 -19.15 -8.51
C GLY A 184 -3.78 -19.01 -8.60
N GLU A 185 -4.44 -19.95 -9.29
CA GLU A 185 -5.90 -19.91 -9.50
C GLU A 185 -6.70 -20.00 -8.20
N ASP A 186 -6.11 -20.58 -7.16
CA ASP A 186 -6.71 -20.78 -5.85
C ASP A 186 -6.48 -19.62 -4.86
N GLY A 187 -5.82 -18.55 -5.31
CA GLY A 187 -5.46 -17.41 -4.47
C GLY A 187 -4.25 -17.67 -3.56
N VAL A 188 -3.45 -18.72 -3.79
CA VAL A 188 -2.21 -18.98 -3.05
C VAL A 188 -1.01 -18.40 -3.81
N PRO A 189 0.00 -17.81 -3.14
CA PRO A 189 1.20 -17.33 -3.83
C PRO A 189 1.92 -18.46 -4.56
N MET A 190 2.29 -18.23 -5.82
CA MET A 190 2.98 -19.26 -6.61
C MET A 190 4.40 -19.53 -6.11
N LYS A 191 4.95 -20.73 -6.31
CA LYS A 191 6.33 -21.06 -5.93
C LYS A 191 7.32 -20.46 -6.93
N PHE A 192 8.35 -19.78 -6.43
CA PHE A 192 9.44 -19.31 -7.29
C PHE A 192 10.33 -20.46 -7.78
N ILE A 193 10.51 -20.57 -9.09
CA ILE A 193 11.27 -21.65 -9.74
C ILE A 193 12.65 -21.17 -10.17
N SER A 194 12.77 -20.05 -10.88
CA SER A 194 14.07 -19.57 -11.36
C SER A 194 13.96 -18.14 -11.87
N GLN A 195 15.10 -17.47 -12.04
CA GLN A 195 15.18 -16.22 -12.77
C GLN A 195 16.29 -16.26 -13.82
N LYS A 196 16.12 -15.52 -14.91
CA LYS A 196 17.11 -15.42 -15.98
C LYS A 196 17.15 -14.01 -16.56
N ALA A 197 18.33 -13.41 -16.54
CA ALA A 197 18.60 -12.17 -17.26
C ALA A 197 18.71 -12.45 -18.77
N LYS A 198 18.06 -11.61 -19.58
CA LYS A 198 18.07 -11.64 -21.04
C LYS A 198 18.42 -10.27 -21.59
N LYS A 199 19.10 -10.25 -22.74
CA LYS A 199 19.30 -9.02 -23.53
C LYS A 199 18.00 -8.71 -24.28
N GLY A 200 17.51 -7.48 -24.18
CA GLY A 200 16.31 -7.03 -24.89
C GLY A 200 16.46 -7.17 -26.40
N LYS A 201 15.44 -7.72 -27.07
CA LYS A 201 15.39 -7.79 -28.54
C LYS A 201 14.97 -6.46 -29.18
N ALA A 202 14.14 -5.67 -28.50
CA ALA A 202 13.58 -4.41 -29.02
C ALA A 202 14.52 -3.21 -28.83
N TYR A 203 15.27 -3.18 -27.73
CA TYR A 203 16.25 -2.15 -27.43
C TYR A 203 17.55 -2.86 -27.04
N GLN A 204 18.55 -2.84 -27.92
CA GLN A 204 19.83 -3.56 -27.73
C GLN A 204 20.58 -3.16 -26.43
N THR A 205 20.09 -2.13 -25.74
CA THR A 205 20.59 -1.57 -24.48
C THR A 205 19.77 -1.93 -23.24
N MET A 206 18.51 -2.38 -23.36
CA MET A 206 17.68 -2.74 -22.20
C MET A 206 17.93 -4.19 -21.78
N LEU A 207 18.22 -4.39 -20.51
CA LEU A 207 18.23 -5.72 -19.89
C LEU A 207 16.82 -5.98 -19.35
N HIS A 208 16.33 -7.21 -19.53
CA HIS A 208 15.12 -7.65 -18.83
C HIS A 208 15.41 -8.95 -18.09
N THR A 209 14.76 -9.14 -16.95
CA THR A 209 14.86 -10.35 -16.15
C THR A 209 13.50 -11.04 -16.13
N GLU A 210 13.49 -12.30 -16.54
CA GLU A 210 12.33 -13.18 -16.41
C GLU A 210 12.39 -13.91 -15.07
N PHE A 211 11.29 -13.89 -14.33
CA PHE A 211 11.08 -14.63 -13.09
C PHE A 211 10.00 -15.68 -13.32
N LEU A 212 10.37 -16.96 -13.24
CA LEU A 212 9.48 -18.09 -13.43
C LEU A 212 8.88 -18.52 -12.09
N PHE A 213 7.56 -18.59 -12.05
CA PHE A 213 6.76 -19.08 -10.94
C PHE A 213 5.91 -20.28 -11.38
N GLU A 214 5.55 -21.14 -10.44
CA GLU A 214 4.73 -22.32 -10.67
C GLU A 214 3.64 -22.43 -9.58
N ASP A 215 2.40 -22.65 -10.00
CA ASP A 215 1.29 -22.95 -9.11
C ASP A 215 1.53 -24.34 -8.48
N VAL A 216 1.57 -24.40 -7.15
CA VAL A 216 1.91 -25.62 -6.42
C VAL A 216 0.87 -26.73 -6.55
N LYS A 217 -0.37 -26.40 -6.95
CA LYS A 217 -1.46 -27.36 -7.12
C LYS A 217 -1.62 -27.80 -8.57
N THR A 218 -1.62 -26.84 -9.51
CA THR A 218 -1.89 -27.12 -10.92
C THR A 218 -0.63 -27.40 -11.73
N GLY A 219 0.52 -26.94 -11.26
CA GLY A 219 1.78 -26.95 -12.02
C GLY A 219 1.81 -25.93 -13.16
N GLU A 220 0.82 -25.04 -13.25
CA GLU A 220 0.81 -23.96 -14.24
C GLU A 220 1.96 -22.98 -13.96
N GLN A 221 2.63 -22.55 -15.03
CA GLN A 221 3.77 -21.66 -14.94
C GLN A 221 3.45 -20.25 -15.41
N ARG A 222 3.90 -19.25 -14.63
CA ARG A 222 3.79 -17.82 -14.98
C ARG A 222 5.17 -17.19 -15.01
N ILE A 223 5.40 -16.32 -15.99
CA ILE A 223 6.63 -15.51 -16.08
C ILE A 223 6.26 -14.06 -15.76
N ILE A 224 7.01 -13.47 -14.84
CA ILE A 224 7.01 -12.02 -14.59
C ILE A 224 8.26 -11.44 -15.22
N GLU A 225 8.11 -10.36 -15.98
CA GLU A 225 9.21 -9.67 -16.67
C GLU A 225 9.42 -8.29 -16.07
N GLN A 226 10.66 -7.97 -15.69
CA GLN A 226 11.05 -6.62 -15.30
C GLN A 226 12.15 -6.10 -16.21
N PHE A 227 12.18 -4.78 -16.42
CA PHE A 227 13.10 -4.10 -17.33
C PHE A 227 13.97 -3.10 -16.57
N THR A 228 15.23 -2.94 -16.97
CA THR A 228 16.14 -1.89 -16.50
C THR A 228 16.59 -1.01 -17.66
#